data_AF-A0AAV4PMJ1-F1
#
_entry.id   AF-A0AAV4PMJ1-F1
#
_cell.length_a   1.000
_cell.length_b   1.000
_cell.length_c   1.000
_cell.angle_alpha   90.00
_cell.angle_beta   90.00
_cell.angle_gamma   90.00
#
_symmetry.space_group_name_H-M   'P 1'
#
loop_
_entity.id
_entity.type
_entity.pdbx_description
1 polymer ?
#
loop_
_entity_poly.entity_id
_entity_poly.type
_entity_poly.pdbx_seq_one_letter_code
_entity_poly.pdbx_strand_id
1 'polypeptide(L)'
;MSWMKFRVIASGQSLEQFLEGVVWKILEPLAHLRILNIYFNKIKTLGEDFKTYTTKELQQITFHGTETTLIKPGTFVEFTKLSKIAMDNCKLTELTRDIFPVPFNVQILHF
;
A
#
# COMPACT_ATOMS: atom_id res chain seq x y z
N MET A 1 -1.09 -27.16 4.18
CA MET A 1 -0.06 -26.15 3.87
C MET A 1 0.19 -25.32 5.12
N SER A 2 1.34 -25.53 5.76
CA SER A 2 1.74 -24.84 6.99
C SER A 2 2.24 -23.44 6.65
N TRP A 3 1.70 -22.41 7.29
CA TRP A 3 2.16 -21.03 7.12
C TRP A 3 3.11 -20.69 8.28
N MET A 4 4.34 -20.29 7.95
CA MET A 4 5.35 -19.83 8.90
C MET A 4 4.88 -18.55 9.59
N LYS A 5 4.77 -18.59 10.93
CA LYS A 5 4.71 -17.38 11.77
C LYS A 5 6.14 -16.87 11.96
N PHE A 6 6.48 -15.74 11.34
CA PHE A 6 7.69 -15.01 11.69
C PHE A 6 7.45 -14.20 12.97
N ARG A 7 8.23 -14.48 14.02
CA ARG A 7 8.24 -13.70 15.27
C ARG A 7 9.47 -12.82 15.25
N VAL A 8 9.30 -11.53 14.94
CA VAL A 8 10.36 -10.52 15.11
C VAL A 8 10.34 -10.07 16.56
N ILE A 9 11.43 -10.29 17.29
CA ILE A 9 11.63 -9.76 18.65
C ILE A 9 12.30 -8.39 18.48
N ALA A 10 11.52 -7.32 18.39
CA ALA A 10 12.02 -5.96 18.45
C ALA A 10 11.89 -5.46 19.89
N SER A 11 13.02 -5.29 20.57
CA SER A 11 13.10 -4.64 21.88
C SER A 11 12.83 -3.14 21.73
N GLY A 12 11.73 -2.65 22.30
CA GLY A 12 11.59 -1.23 22.65
C GLY A 12 10.52 -0.42 21.92
N GLN A 13 9.67 -0.99 21.07
CA GLN A 13 8.45 -0.34 20.57
C GLN A 13 7.28 -1.33 20.64
N SER A 14 6.09 -0.86 21.04
CA SER A 14 4.97 -1.74 21.41
C SER A 14 4.63 -2.74 20.29
N LEU A 15 4.59 -4.03 20.64
CA LEU A 15 4.36 -5.18 19.76
C LEU A 15 3.05 -5.08 18.94
N GLU A 16 2.12 -4.23 19.36
CA GLU A 16 0.83 -4.00 18.69
C GLU A 16 0.96 -3.33 17.32
N GLN A 17 1.97 -2.48 17.10
CA GLN A 17 2.18 -1.83 15.79
C GLN A 17 2.66 -2.81 14.71
N PHE A 18 3.17 -3.99 15.09
CA PHE A 18 3.70 -4.98 14.15
C PHE A 18 2.64 -5.98 13.63
N LEU A 19 1.42 -5.98 14.19
CA LEU A 19 0.38 -6.99 13.87
C LEU A 19 -0.77 -6.45 12.99
N GLU A 20 -0.66 -5.23 12.47
CA GLU A 20 -1.76 -4.53 11.77
C GLU A 20 -1.54 -4.31 10.25
N GLY A 21 -0.65 -5.05 9.59
CA GLY A 21 -0.52 -4.96 8.13
C GLY A 21 0.84 -5.32 7.54
N VAL A 22 1.15 -4.72 6.38
CA VAL A 22 2.42 -4.88 5.66
C VAL A 22 3.44 -3.88 6.20
N VAL A 23 4.62 -4.37 6.57
CA VAL A 23 5.77 -3.51 6.92
C VAL A 23 6.38 -3.00 5.61
N TRP A 24 6.04 -1.78 5.19
CA TRP A 24 6.43 -1.24 3.88
C TRP A 24 7.94 -1.19 3.63
N LYS A 25 8.75 -1.05 4.69
CA LYS A 25 10.21 -1.06 4.64
C LYS A 25 10.79 -2.30 3.94
N ILE A 26 10.09 -3.44 3.96
CA ILE A 26 10.55 -4.64 3.25
C ILE A 26 10.62 -4.45 1.72
N LEU A 27 9.94 -3.43 1.18
CA LEU A 27 9.94 -3.12 -0.24
C LEU A 27 11.11 -2.21 -0.66
N GLU A 28 11.83 -1.62 0.30
CA GLU A 28 12.95 -0.70 0.06
C GLU A 28 14.01 -1.24 -0.93
N PRO A 29 14.48 -2.50 -0.84
CA PRO A 29 15.46 -3.02 -1.81
C PRO A 29 14.86 -3.35 -3.19
N LEU A 30 13.52 -3.33 -3.35
CA LEU A 30 12.83 -3.70 -4.59
C LEU A 30 12.73 -2.52 -5.56
N ALA A 31 13.86 -1.91 -5.90
CA ALA A 31 13.94 -0.70 -6.73
C ALA A 31 13.24 -0.84 -8.10
N HIS A 32 13.17 -2.06 -8.63
CA HIS A 32 12.56 -2.36 -9.93
C HIS A 32 11.11 -2.88 -9.86
N LEU A 33 10.47 -2.94 -8.69
CA LEU A 33 9.09 -3.41 -8.57
C LEU A 33 8.15 -2.57 -9.45
N ARG A 34 7.37 -3.24 -10.31
CA ARG A 34 6.39 -2.60 -11.22
C ARG A 34 4.95 -2.90 -10.84
N ILE A 35 4.71 -4.06 -10.26
CA ILE A 35 3.37 -4.55 -9.92
C ILE A 35 3.40 -4.96 -8.47
N LEU A 36 2.50 -4.38 -7.67
CA LEU A 36 2.30 -4.74 -6.27
C LEU A 36 0.86 -5.20 -6.08
N ASN A 37 0.69 -6.45 -5.65
CA ASN A 37 -0.61 -6.99 -5.30
C ASN A 37 -0.63 -7.44 -3.85
N ILE A 38 -1.64 -6.99 -3.09
CA ILE A 38 -1.79 -7.27 -1.68
C ILE A 38 -3.20 -7.83 -1.45
N TYR A 39 -3.27 -9.05 -0.92
CA TYR A 39 -4.53 -9.77 -0.72
C TYR A 39 -4.76 -10.06 0.76
N PHE A 40 -5.98 -9.89 1.25
CA PHE A 40 -6.44 -10.35 2.57
C PHE A 40 -5.53 -9.94 3.74
N ASN A 41 -5.09 -8.67 3.72
CA ASN A 41 -4.25 -8.08 4.76
C ASN A 41 -5.03 -7.09 5.62
N LYS A 42 -4.60 -6.91 6.87
CA LYS A 42 -5.25 -6.01 7.85
C LYS A 42 -4.87 -4.54 7.72
N ILE A 43 -4.39 -4.13 6.55
CA ILE A 43 -3.93 -2.75 6.30
C ILE A 43 -5.13 -1.80 6.41
N LYS A 44 -5.19 -1.02 7.49
CA LYS A 44 -6.25 -0.04 7.72
C LYS A 44 -6.03 1.27 6.97
N THR A 45 -4.78 1.71 6.86
CA THR A 45 -4.44 3.01 6.25
C THR A 45 -3.25 2.91 5.30
N LEU A 46 -3.29 3.69 4.22
CA LEU A 46 -2.16 3.94 3.32
C LEU A 46 -1.72 5.41 3.46
N GLY A 47 -0.42 5.67 3.43
CA GLY A 47 0.12 6.99 3.73
C GLY A 47 1.63 7.08 3.58
N GLU A 48 2.27 7.83 4.47
CA GLU A 48 3.69 8.18 4.38
C GLU A 48 4.60 6.96 4.30
N ASP A 49 4.44 5.94 5.15
CA ASP A 49 5.30 4.76 5.11
C ASP A 49 5.26 4.04 3.76
N PHE A 50 4.06 3.88 3.17
CA PHE A 50 3.93 3.33 1.81
C PHE A 50 4.68 4.20 0.80
N LYS A 51 4.47 5.52 0.88
CA LYS A 51 5.08 6.51 0.00
C LYS A 51 6.61 6.50 0.12
N THR A 52 7.16 6.35 1.32
CA THR A 52 8.60 6.38 1.60
C THR A 52 9.30 5.11 1.12
N TYR A 53 8.75 3.94 1.41
CA TYR A 53 9.46 2.68 1.20
C TYR A 53 9.16 1.98 -0.12
N THR A 54 8.17 2.48 -0.88
CA THR A 54 7.79 1.87 -2.15
C THR A 54 8.39 2.63 -3.34
N THR A 55 8.98 1.90 -4.27
CA THR A 55 9.58 2.48 -5.48
C THR A 55 8.58 3.28 -6.31
N LYS A 56 9.01 4.45 -6.80
CA LYS A 56 8.23 5.31 -7.72
C LYS A 56 8.13 4.74 -9.13
N GLU A 57 8.76 3.60 -9.35
CA GLU A 57 8.64 2.86 -10.59
C GLU A 57 7.38 1.99 -10.70
N LEU A 58 6.56 1.93 -9.65
CA LEU A 58 5.31 1.18 -9.68
C LEU A 58 4.39 1.66 -10.80
N GLN A 59 3.84 0.68 -11.51
CA GLN A 59 2.91 0.86 -12.62
C GLN A 59 1.51 0.38 -12.26
N GLN A 60 1.42 -0.67 -11.44
CA GLN A 60 0.15 -1.24 -11.03
C GLN A 60 0.13 -1.54 -9.54
N ILE A 61 -0.96 -1.15 -8.90
CA ILE A 61 -1.25 -1.45 -7.51
C ILE A 61 -2.63 -2.09 -7.43
N THR A 62 -2.70 -3.24 -6.76
CA THR A 62 -3.96 -3.89 -6.39
C THR A 62 -3.96 -4.21 -4.91
N PHE A 63 -4.95 -3.71 -4.18
CA PHE A 63 -5.32 -4.20 -2.86
C PHE A 63 -6.65 -4.92 -3.00
N HIS A 64 -6.75 -6.13 -2.45
CA HIS A 64 -7.97 -6.92 -2.51
C HIS A 64 -8.30 -7.51 -1.14
N GLY A 65 -9.52 -7.29 -0.66
CA GLY A 65 -9.99 -7.87 0.60
C GLY A 65 -9.21 -7.35 1.82
N THR A 66 -8.72 -6.11 1.76
CA THR A 66 -8.03 -5.48 2.90
C THR A 66 -8.97 -4.66 3.77
N GLU A 67 -8.57 -4.37 4.99
CA GLU A 67 -9.36 -3.52 5.90
C GLU A 67 -9.14 -2.01 5.66
N THR A 68 -8.73 -1.62 4.46
CA THR A 68 -8.29 -0.25 4.17
C THR A 68 -9.49 0.69 4.16
N THR A 69 -9.52 1.62 5.11
CA THR A 69 -10.58 2.63 5.26
C THR A 69 -10.16 4.01 4.80
N LEU A 70 -8.84 4.29 4.80
CA LEU A 70 -8.30 5.59 4.46
C LEU A 70 -7.02 5.46 3.61
N ILE A 71 -6.96 6.26 2.54
CA ILE A 71 -5.71 6.59 1.86
C ILE A 71 -5.44 8.06 2.16
N LYS A 72 -4.32 8.36 2.80
CA LYS A 72 -3.99 9.73 3.16
C LYS A 72 -3.75 10.58 1.89
N PRO A 73 -4.13 11.86 1.90
CA PRO A 73 -3.69 12.83 0.89
C PRO A 73 -2.20 12.73 0.61
N GLY A 74 -1.79 12.85 -0.65
CA GLY A 74 -0.40 12.81 -1.06
C GLY A 74 0.19 11.41 -1.27
N THR A 75 -0.52 10.33 -0.90
CA THR A 75 0.03 8.96 -0.90
C THR A 75 0.59 8.55 -2.25
N PHE A 76 -0.11 8.82 -3.36
CA PHE A 76 0.33 8.42 -4.70
C PHE A 76 0.84 9.58 -5.57
N VAL A 77 0.97 10.80 -5.06
CA VAL A 77 1.27 12.00 -5.87
C VAL A 77 2.54 11.86 -6.72
N GLU A 78 3.59 11.24 -6.16
CA GLU A 78 4.89 11.05 -6.82
C GLU A 78 4.96 9.79 -7.70
N PHE A 79 3.92 8.95 -7.71
CA PHE A 79 3.90 7.69 -8.46
C PHE A 79 3.40 7.91 -9.89
N THR A 80 4.12 8.74 -10.63
CA THR A 80 3.75 9.24 -11.97
C THR A 80 3.67 8.14 -13.04
N LYS A 81 4.21 6.95 -12.75
CA LYS A 81 4.19 5.76 -13.60
C LYS A 81 2.97 4.85 -13.39
N LEU A 82 2.14 5.13 -12.38
CA LEU A 82 0.93 4.34 -12.14
C LEU A 82 -0.06 4.48 -13.31
N SER A 83 -0.38 3.34 -13.92
CA SER A 83 -1.43 3.20 -14.92
C SER A 83 -2.66 2.45 -14.39
N LYS A 84 -2.50 1.70 -13.28
CA LYS A 84 -3.60 0.98 -12.62
C LYS A 84 -3.57 1.15 -11.10
N ILE A 85 -4.72 1.50 -10.53
CA ILE A 85 -5.01 1.47 -9.09
C ILE A 85 -6.32 0.72 -8.89
N ALA A 86 -6.27 -0.41 -8.19
CA ALA A 86 -7.43 -1.22 -7.84
C ALA A 86 -7.47 -1.46 -6.32
N MET A 87 -8.63 -1.24 -5.70
CA MET A 87 -8.87 -1.42 -4.26
C MET A 87 -10.15 -2.24 -4.05
N ASP A 88 -10.13 -3.51 -4.42
CA ASP A 88 -11.32 -4.35 -4.45
C ASP A 88 -11.66 -4.88 -3.07
N ASN A 89 -12.94 -4.86 -2.70
CA ASN A 89 -13.38 -5.43 -1.42
C ASN A 89 -12.61 -4.82 -0.22
N CYS A 90 -12.29 -3.52 -0.32
CA CYS A 90 -11.75 -2.70 0.75
C CYS A 90 -12.90 -2.03 1.54
N LYS A 91 -12.57 -1.14 2.48
CA LYS A 91 -13.53 -0.41 3.33
C LYS A 91 -13.44 1.12 3.15
N LEU A 92 -12.98 1.57 2.00
CA LEU A 92 -12.78 2.98 1.70
C LEU A 92 -14.13 3.70 1.69
N THR A 93 -14.23 4.82 2.42
CA THR A 93 -15.45 5.64 2.46
C THR A 93 -15.32 6.95 1.69
N GLU A 94 -14.10 7.35 1.35
CA GLU A 94 -13.80 8.61 0.69
C GLU A 94 -12.60 8.47 -0.25
N LEU A 95 -12.66 9.23 -1.36
CA LEU A 95 -11.55 9.42 -2.30
C LEU A 95 -11.44 10.90 -2.65
N THR A 96 -10.30 11.49 -2.34
CA THR A 96 -9.96 12.88 -2.67
C THR A 96 -8.95 12.93 -3.82
N ARG A 97 -8.99 14.00 -4.62
CA ARG A 97 -8.12 14.14 -5.81
C ARG A 97 -6.63 14.13 -5.46
N ASP A 98 -6.27 14.64 -4.30
CA ASP A 98 -4.89 14.76 -3.79
C ASP A 98 -4.26 13.43 -3.37
N ILE A 99 -5.01 12.33 -3.34
CA ILE A 99 -4.45 10.97 -3.19
C ILE A 99 -3.66 10.57 -4.43
N PHE A 100 -4.14 10.94 -5.62
CA PHE A 100 -3.70 10.38 -6.90
C PHE A 100 -2.44 11.06 -7.48
N PRO A 101 -1.71 10.39 -8.39
CA PRO A 101 -0.55 10.96 -9.07
C PRO A 101 -0.79 12.31 -9.74
N VAL A 102 0.30 13.09 -9.83
CA VAL A 102 0.36 14.35 -10.57
C VAL A 102 1.58 14.30 -11.51
N PRO A 103 1.39 14.26 -12.85
CA PRO A 103 0.12 14.27 -13.57
C PRO A 103 -0.69 12.97 -13.38
N PHE A 104 -2.00 13.04 -13.62
CA PHE A 104 -2.87 11.88 -13.54
C PHE A 104 -2.79 11.06 -14.85
N ASN A 105 -2.08 9.94 -14.79
CA ASN A 105 -1.90 9.01 -15.93
C ASN A 105 -2.59 7.66 -15.69
N VAL A 106 -3.41 7.54 -14.64
CA VAL A 106 -4.09 6.28 -14.29
C VAL A 106 -5.17 5.99 -15.34
N GLN A 107 -5.08 4.83 -15.98
CA GLN A 107 -6.00 4.37 -17.01
C GLN A 107 -7.09 3.46 -16.43
N ILE A 108 -6.74 2.70 -15.38
CA ILE A 108 -7.64 1.79 -14.70
C ILE A 108 -7.74 2.20 -13.24
N LEU A 109 -8.95 2.60 -12.83
CA LEU A 109 -9.27 3.01 -11.48
C LEU A 109 -10.51 2.25 -11.01
N HIS A 110 -10.39 1.44 -9.96
CA HIS A 110 -11.47 0.62 -9.42
C HIS A 110 -11.36 0.51 -7.89
N PHE A 111 -12.49 0.57 -7.19
CA PHE A 111 -12.61 0.57 -5.72
C PHE A 111 -13.88 -0.16 -5.29
#